data_AF-A0A7K3MSK3-F1
#
_entry.id   AF-A0A7K3MSK3-F1
#
_cell.length_a   1.000
_cell.length_b   1.000
_cell.length_c   1.000
_cell.angle_alpha   90.00
_cell.angle_beta   90.00
_cell.angle_gamma   90.00
#
_symmetry.space_group_name_H-M   'P 1'
#
loop_
_entity.id
_entity.type
_entity.pdbx_description
1 polymer ?
#
loop_
_entity_poly.entity_id
_entity_poly.type
_entity_poly.pdbx_seq_one_letter_code
_entity_poly.pdbx_strand_id
1 'polypeptide(L)'
;MKTRKLFLGLALLALGFSSCKDEKETQAKKSVETYVVYVDSLGSVSEADAKSNWQTIDASYQLRMSEAEAALANMKDNAAEQERINASKAKYEALKAKIEAQSEVQADAQVAPSSKQQLRNALFGEGKVGNDMNFDWVNASNIHGVYQLFIHTAENNKDNYTREDWDEIKLMYEALDSRKNTVEKEGLSKEDNRKIAALKFKFAPMMKVNRMGAKSEEMKKAKE
;
A
#
# COMPACT_ATOMS: atom_id res chain seq x y z
N MET A 1 65.26 -68.89 -15.57
CA MET A 1 64.85 -68.32 -16.88
C MET A 1 63.33 -68.15 -16.83
N LYS A 2 62.80 -66.91 -16.77
CA LYS A 2 62.15 -66.15 -17.88
C LYS A 2 61.01 -66.96 -18.52
N THR A 3 59.72 -66.60 -18.41
CA THR A 3 59.01 -65.40 -18.94
C THR A 3 57.63 -65.29 -18.22
N ARG A 4 57.14 -64.21 -17.58
CA ARG A 4 56.77 -62.80 -17.91
C ARG A 4 55.54 -62.59 -18.85
N LYS A 5 54.48 -62.03 -18.22
CA LYS A 5 53.54 -60.95 -18.66
C LYS A 5 52.45 -61.34 -19.68
N LEU A 6 51.20 -60.82 -19.67
CA LEU A 6 50.57 -59.66 -19.05
C LEU A 6 49.03 -59.89 -19.10
N PHE A 7 48.30 -59.84 -17.99
CA PHE A 7 46.84 -59.63 -18.02
C PHE A 7 46.55 -58.24 -17.43
N LEU A 8 45.79 -57.45 -18.19
CA LEU A 8 45.36 -56.10 -17.88
C LEU A 8 44.51 -56.09 -16.60
N GLY A 9 44.99 -55.43 -15.56
CA GLY A 9 44.16 -54.95 -14.46
C GLY A 9 43.87 -53.47 -14.67
N LEU A 10 42.74 -53.14 -15.28
CA LEU A 10 42.22 -51.78 -15.34
C LEU A 10 41.68 -51.42 -13.95
N ALA A 11 42.49 -50.73 -13.14
CA ALA A 11 42.02 -50.11 -11.92
C ALA A 11 41.16 -48.89 -12.29
N LEU A 12 39.84 -49.09 -12.35
CA LEU A 12 38.86 -48.00 -12.36
C LEU A 12 38.96 -47.28 -11.01
N LEU A 13 39.74 -46.20 -10.98
CA LEU A 13 39.67 -45.18 -9.95
C LEU A 13 38.28 -44.55 -10.01
N ALA A 14 37.36 -45.04 -9.19
CA ALA A 14 36.12 -44.35 -8.86
C ALA A 14 36.44 -43.17 -7.93
N LEU A 15 37.10 -42.14 -8.48
CA LEU A 15 37.29 -40.87 -7.79
C LEU A 15 36.00 -40.04 -7.92
N GLY A 16 35.21 -40.06 -6.85
CA GLY A 16 34.63 -38.85 -6.28
C GLY A 16 33.42 -38.22 -6.98
N PHE A 17 32.22 -38.79 -6.77
CA PHE A 17 30.98 -38.01 -6.81
C PHE A 17 30.82 -37.05 -5.59
N SER A 18 31.82 -36.90 -4.72
CA SER A 18 31.75 -35.98 -3.57
C SER A 18 31.76 -34.52 -4.00
N SER A 19 32.47 -34.17 -5.09
CA SER A 19 32.62 -32.76 -5.51
C SER A 19 31.28 -32.10 -5.88
N CYS A 20 30.39 -32.79 -6.59
CA CYS A 20 29.08 -32.24 -6.96
C CYS A 20 28.12 -32.09 -5.76
N LYS A 21 28.35 -32.81 -4.67
CA LYS A 21 27.50 -32.74 -3.47
C LYS A 21 27.92 -31.56 -2.59
N ASP A 22 29.21 -31.39 -2.39
CA ASP A 22 29.78 -30.26 -1.65
C ASP A 22 29.49 -28.93 -2.37
N GLU A 23 29.53 -28.91 -3.71
CA GLU A 23 29.22 -27.72 -4.50
C GLU A 23 27.74 -27.29 -4.37
N LYS A 24 26.80 -28.23 -4.40
CA LYS A 24 25.36 -27.95 -4.22
C LYS A 24 25.03 -27.47 -2.81
N GLU A 25 25.65 -28.08 -1.80
CA GLU A 25 25.48 -27.67 -0.40
C GLU A 25 26.07 -26.27 -0.16
N THR A 26 27.24 -26.00 -0.72
CA THR A 26 27.88 -24.67 -0.67
C THR A 26 27.01 -23.62 -1.38
N GLN A 27 26.45 -23.96 -2.54
CA GLN A 27 25.57 -23.07 -3.27
C GLN A 27 24.27 -22.77 -2.50
N ALA A 28 23.71 -23.77 -1.82
CA ALA A 28 22.53 -23.58 -1.01
C ALA A 28 22.78 -22.70 0.23
N LYS A 29 23.89 -22.91 0.93
CA LYS A 29 24.33 -22.03 2.03
C LYS A 29 24.53 -20.59 1.54
N LYS A 30 25.09 -20.42 0.34
CA LYS A 30 25.27 -19.08 -0.26
C LYS A 30 23.94 -18.40 -0.59
N SER A 31 22.93 -19.13 -1.06
CA SER A 31 21.59 -18.57 -1.27
C SER A 31 20.97 -18.10 0.05
N VAL A 32 21.07 -18.90 1.11
CA VAL A 32 20.60 -18.52 2.45
C VAL A 32 21.36 -17.33 2.99
N GLU A 33 22.69 -17.30 2.88
CA GLU A 33 23.51 -16.17 3.29
C GLU A 33 23.15 -14.89 2.52
N THR A 34 22.92 -14.99 1.21
CA THR A 34 22.52 -13.86 0.36
C THR A 34 21.16 -13.29 0.76
N TYR A 35 20.24 -14.15 1.20
CA TYR A 35 18.96 -13.75 1.76
C TYR A 35 19.11 -13.08 3.14
N VAL A 36 19.85 -13.72 4.06
CA VAL A 36 20.10 -13.22 5.42
C VAL A 36 20.78 -11.85 5.38
N VAL A 37 21.86 -11.71 4.61
CA VAL A 37 22.60 -10.45 4.47
C VAL A 37 21.73 -9.34 3.88
N TYR A 38 20.85 -9.68 2.94
CA TYR A 38 19.92 -8.72 2.38
C TYR A 38 18.92 -8.24 3.45
N VAL A 39 18.30 -9.15 4.20
CA VAL A 39 17.37 -8.76 5.28
C VAL A 39 18.08 -7.97 6.37
N ASP A 40 19.31 -8.36 6.74
CA ASP A 40 20.11 -7.63 7.72
C ASP A 40 20.47 -6.21 7.24
N SER A 41 20.75 -6.05 5.94
CA SER A 41 21.05 -4.72 5.38
C SER A 41 19.83 -3.80 5.38
N LEU A 42 18.61 -4.34 5.29
CA LEU A 42 17.38 -3.53 5.44
C LEU A 42 17.30 -2.87 6.82
N GLY A 43 17.91 -3.45 7.86
CA GLY A 43 17.99 -2.84 9.19
C GLY A 43 18.83 -1.55 9.23
N SER A 44 19.68 -1.31 8.22
CA SER A 44 20.47 -0.08 8.07
C SER A 44 19.85 0.95 7.12
N VAL A 45 18.77 0.58 6.41
CA VAL A 45 18.05 1.48 5.52
C VAL A 45 17.20 2.42 6.38
N SER A 46 17.23 3.71 6.06
CA SER A 46 16.39 4.68 6.76
C SER A 46 14.90 4.37 6.53
N GLU A 47 14.05 4.71 7.49
CA GLU A 47 12.62 4.43 7.39
C GLU A 47 11.98 5.13 6.17
N ALA A 48 12.43 6.34 5.83
CA ALA A 48 11.97 7.10 4.67
C ALA A 48 12.37 6.43 3.34
N ASP A 49 13.61 5.94 3.26
CA ASP A 49 14.11 5.22 2.08
C ASP A 49 13.44 3.86 1.92
N ALA A 50 13.20 3.16 3.03
CA ALA A 50 12.50 1.88 3.03
C ALA A 50 11.05 2.03 2.56
N LYS A 51 10.36 3.08 2.99
CA LYS A 51 8.99 3.38 2.55
C LYS A 51 8.93 3.75 1.07
N SER A 52 9.79 4.66 0.62
CA SER A 52 9.78 5.12 -0.78
C SER A 52 10.12 4.01 -1.78
N ASN A 53 10.91 3.03 -1.35
CA ASN A 53 11.34 1.89 -2.18
C ASN A 53 10.64 0.58 -1.80
N TRP A 54 9.53 0.63 -1.06
CA TRP A 54 8.92 -0.54 -0.43
C TRP A 54 8.58 -1.66 -1.43
N GLN A 55 8.00 -1.32 -2.58
CA GLN A 55 7.68 -2.30 -3.62
C GLN A 55 8.92 -3.03 -4.15
N THR A 56 10.04 -2.31 -4.32
CA THR A 56 11.32 -2.88 -4.77
C THR A 56 11.94 -3.75 -3.68
N ILE A 57 11.84 -3.30 -2.42
CA ILE A 57 12.32 -4.05 -1.25
C ILE A 57 11.56 -5.36 -1.10
N ASP A 58 10.23 -5.33 -1.20
CA ASP A 58 9.37 -6.52 -1.08
C ASP A 58 9.59 -7.48 -2.25
N ALA A 59 9.65 -7.00 -3.49
CA ALA A 59 9.95 -7.85 -4.64
C ALA A 59 11.31 -8.55 -4.51
N SER A 60 12.34 -7.82 -4.06
CA SER A 60 13.69 -8.37 -3.86
C SER A 60 13.75 -9.35 -2.68
N TYR A 61 12.98 -9.09 -1.63
CA TYR A 61 12.80 -10.01 -0.50
C TYR A 61 12.17 -11.33 -0.95
N GLN A 62 11.02 -11.27 -1.64
CA GLN A 62 10.27 -12.45 -2.10
C GLN A 62 11.11 -13.32 -3.02
N LEU A 63 11.86 -12.71 -3.95
CA LEU A 63 12.75 -13.41 -4.85
C LEU A 63 13.83 -14.18 -4.07
N ARG A 64 14.56 -13.50 -3.18
CA ARG A 64 15.67 -14.10 -2.41
C ARG A 64 15.19 -15.15 -1.41
N MET A 65 14.03 -14.93 -0.80
CA MET A 65 13.40 -15.91 0.08
C MET A 65 13.06 -17.20 -0.68
N SER A 66 12.43 -17.07 -1.85
CA SER A 66 12.08 -18.21 -2.71
C SER A 66 13.32 -18.99 -3.16
N GLU A 67 14.39 -18.28 -3.55
CA GLU A 67 15.67 -18.90 -3.92
C GLU A 67 16.33 -19.63 -2.74
N ALA A 68 16.29 -19.05 -1.54
CA ALA A 68 16.83 -19.67 -0.33
C ALA A 68 16.05 -20.94 0.07
N GLU A 69 14.71 -20.90 0.03
CA GLU A 69 13.86 -22.05 0.33
C GLU A 69 14.00 -23.18 -0.69
N ALA A 70 14.03 -22.85 -1.98
CA ALA A 70 14.25 -23.82 -3.05
C ALA A 70 15.63 -24.49 -2.94
N ALA A 71 16.64 -23.76 -2.47
CA ALA A 71 17.96 -24.30 -2.25
C ALA A 71 18.00 -25.27 -1.04
N LEU A 72 17.25 -24.97 0.03
CA LEU A 72 17.15 -25.86 1.21
C LEU A 72 16.36 -27.14 0.95
N ALA A 73 15.42 -27.13 0.00
CA ALA A 73 14.65 -28.32 -0.38
C ALA A 73 15.54 -29.47 -0.89
N ASN A 74 16.75 -29.15 -1.35
CA ASN A 74 17.73 -30.11 -1.88
C ASN A 74 18.82 -30.50 -0.87
N MET A 75 18.79 -29.96 0.36
CA MET A 75 19.76 -30.27 1.42
C MET A 75 19.24 -31.37 2.35
N LYS A 76 20.11 -32.33 2.70
CA LYS A 76 19.77 -33.43 3.63
C LYS A 76 19.74 -32.99 5.10
N ASP A 77 20.57 -32.02 5.47
CA ASP A 77 20.62 -31.43 6.81
C ASP A 77 20.55 -29.91 6.64
N ASN A 78 19.38 -29.34 6.95
CA ASN A 78 19.09 -27.94 6.71
C ASN A 78 18.56 -27.22 7.96
N ALA A 79 18.56 -27.86 9.14
CA ALA A 79 17.94 -27.31 10.33
C ALA A 79 18.52 -25.94 10.72
N ALA A 80 19.85 -25.82 10.70
CA ALA A 80 20.55 -24.56 11.01
C ALA A 80 20.25 -23.45 9.99
N GLU A 81 20.21 -23.78 8.69
CA GLU A 81 19.92 -22.77 7.66
C GLU A 81 18.44 -22.40 7.63
N GLN A 82 17.55 -23.34 7.93
CA GLN A 82 16.12 -23.08 8.10
C GLN A 82 15.86 -22.13 9.27
N GLU A 83 16.58 -22.29 10.37
CA GLU A 83 16.52 -21.36 11.51
C GLU A 83 16.95 -19.95 11.10
N ARG A 84 18.02 -19.81 10.31
CA ARG A 84 18.46 -18.52 9.77
C ARG A 84 17.45 -17.87 8.83
N ILE A 85 16.78 -18.67 7.98
CA ILE A 85 15.67 -18.18 7.16
C ILE A 85 14.56 -17.66 8.06
N ASN A 86 14.12 -18.45 9.06
CA ASN A 86 13.03 -18.07 9.94
C ASN A 86 13.35 -16.80 10.76
N ALA A 87 14.57 -16.67 11.26
CA ALA A 87 15.03 -15.47 11.95
C ALA A 87 15.00 -14.24 11.03
N SER A 88 15.40 -14.40 9.76
CA SER A 88 15.36 -13.31 8.78
C SER A 88 13.92 -12.96 8.38
N LYS A 89 13.03 -13.94 8.22
CA LYS A 89 11.59 -13.69 8.02
C LYS A 89 11.01 -12.84 9.15
N ALA A 90 11.33 -13.17 10.40
CA ALA A 90 10.87 -12.40 11.55
C ALA A 90 11.35 -10.93 11.51
N LYS A 91 12.62 -10.70 11.13
CA LYS A 91 13.16 -9.34 10.93
C LYS A 91 12.44 -8.57 9.84
N TYR A 92 12.16 -9.23 8.72
CA TYR A 92 11.42 -8.63 7.61
C TYR A 92 9.97 -8.29 7.98
N GLU A 93 9.26 -9.22 8.64
CA GLU A 93 7.90 -8.96 9.11
C GLU A 93 7.85 -7.81 10.12
N ALA A 94 8.87 -7.67 10.98
CA ALA A 94 8.98 -6.51 11.87
C ALA A 94 9.16 -5.19 11.11
N LEU A 95 9.98 -5.19 10.04
CA LEU A 95 10.14 -4.02 9.16
C LEU A 95 8.84 -3.69 8.42
N LYS A 96 8.18 -4.70 7.86
CA LYS A 96 6.88 -4.57 7.19
C LYS A 96 5.83 -3.99 8.13
N ALA A 97 5.69 -4.55 9.32
CA ALA A 97 4.77 -4.04 10.34
C ALA A 97 5.08 -2.58 10.72
N LYS A 98 6.37 -2.22 10.80
CA LYS A 98 6.79 -0.83 11.06
C LYS A 98 6.40 0.11 9.93
N ILE A 99 6.54 -0.31 8.67
CA ILE A 99 6.18 0.48 7.48
C ILE A 99 4.65 0.57 7.31
N GLU A 100 3.91 -0.50 7.62
CA GLU A 100 2.45 -0.53 7.61
C GLU A 100 1.86 0.33 8.73
N ALA A 101 2.36 0.20 9.96
CA ALA A 101 1.99 1.08 11.08
C ALA A 101 2.32 2.55 10.77
N GLN A 102 3.41 2.82 10.05
CA GLN A 102 3.71 4.17 9.55
C GLN A 102 2.88 4.59 8.35
N SER A 103 2.27 3.67 7.61
CA SER A 103 1.33 4.03 6.54
C SER A 103 -0.04 4.39 7.13
N GLU A 104 -0.39 3.81 8.28
CA GLU A 104 -1.53 4.22 9.10
C GLU A 104 -1.26 5.54 9.86
N VAL A 105 -0.04 5.75 10.36
CA VAL A 105 0.36 7.00 11.07
C VAL A 105 0.75 8.14 10.11
N GLN A 106 1.26 7.87 8.91
CA GLN A 106 1.56 8.87 7.88
C GLN A 106 0.41 9.11 6.88
N ALA A 107 -0.77 8.52 7.10
CA ALA A 107 -2.00 9.03 6.52
C ALA A 107 -2.32 10.46 7.03
N ASP A 108 -1.71 10.87 8.15
CA ASP A 108 -1.95 12.17 8.79
C ASP A 108 -0.85 13.24 8.62
N ALA A 109 0.33 12.95 8.04
CA ALA A 109 1.45 13.91 8.19
C ALA A 109 2.28 14.32 6.94
N GLN A 110 2.87 13.45 6.11
CA GLN A 110 3.97 13.94 5.22
C GLN A 110 4.18 13.24 3.86
N VAL A 111 3.13 12.82 3.17
CA VAL A 111 3.18 12.67 1.70
C VAL A 111 2.35 13.80 1.13
N ALA A 112 2.80 14.43 0.04
CA ALA A 112 1.97 15.38 -0.69
C ALA A 112 0.56 14.76 -0.83
N PRO A 113 -0.50 15.44 -0.35
CA PRO A 113 -1.80 14.82 -0.22
C PRO A 113 -2.20 14.24 -1.58
N SER A 114 -2.66 12.98 -1.60
CA SER A 114 -3.18 12.38 -2.83
C SER A 114 -4.23 13.30 -3.44
N SER A 115 -4.47 13.25 -4.75
CA SER A 115 -5.49 14.11 -5.39
C SER A 115 -6.84 14.05 -4.66
N LYS A 116 -7.20 12.87 -4.15
CA LYS A 116 -8.37 12.67 -3.28
C LYS A 116 -8.25 13.36 -1.93
N GLN A 117 -7.11 13.27 -1.24
CA GLN A 117 -6.90 13.99 0.02
C GLN A 117 -6.86 15.52 -0.19
N GLN A 118 -6.31 16.01 -1.29
CA GLN A 118 -6.35 17.42 -1.68
C GLN A 118 -7.78 17.89 -1.87
N LEU A 119 -8.59 17.11 -2.59
CA LEU A 119 -10.00 17.37 -2.78
C LEU A 119 -10.75 17.42 -1.45
N ARG A 120 -10.55 16.43 -0.56
CA ARG A 120 -11.16 16.44 0.78
C ARG A 120 -10.72 17.62 1.62
N ASN A 121 -9.44 17.97 1.60
CA ASN A 121 -8.92 19.15 2.29
C ASN A 121 -9.55 20.44 1.77
N ALA A 122 -9.75 20.57 0.46
CA ALA A 122 -10.44 21.72 -0.11
C ALA A 122 -11.91 21.80 0.32
N LEU A 123 -12.60 20.65 0.36
CA LEU A 123 -14.02 20.56 0.68
C LEU A 123 -14.34 20.78 2.17
N PHE A 124 -13.43 20.39 3.07
CA PHE A 124 -13.70 20.37 4.53
C PHE A 124 -12.71 21.16 5.38
N GLY A 125 -11.62 21.64 4.79
CA GLY A 125 -10.46 22.16 5.52
C GLY A 125 -9.37 21.11 5.70
N GLU A 126 -8.13 21.57 5.81
CA GLU A 126 -6.96 20.72 5.89
C GLU A 126 -6.99 19.79 7.11
N GLY A 127 -6.75 18.49 6.87
CA GLY A 127 -6.67 17.47 7.93
C GLY A 127 -7.99 17.15 8.63
N LYS A 128 -9.13 17.64 8.12
CA LYS A 128 -10.45 17.41 8.74
C LYS A 128 -11.08 16.07 8.38
N VAL A 129 -10.80 15.56 7.19
CA VAL A 129 -11.39 14.30 6.70
C VAL A 129 -10.32 13.49 5.98
N GLY A 130 -10.01 12.32 6.55
CA GLY A 130 -9.05 11.36 6.01
C GLY A 130 -9.71 10.29 5.14
N ASN A 131 -8.99 9.19 4.90
CA ASN A 131 -9.52 8.02 4.20
C ASN A 131 -10.60 7.27 5.00
N ASP A 132 -10.62 7.46 6.33
CA ASP A 132 -11.60 6.89 7.25
C ASP A 132 -12.98 7.53 7.14
N MET A 133 -13.09 8.67 6.43
CA MET A 133 -14.31 9.47 6.30
C MET A 133 -14.93 9.81 7.67
N ASN A 134 -14.10 10.09 8.67
CA ASN A 134 -14.59 10.40 10.00
C ASN A 134 -15.16 11.84 10.07
N PHE A 135 -16.43 11.94 10.45
CA PHE A 135 -17.16 13.21 10.63
C PHE A 135 -17.58 13.45 12.10
N ASP A 136 -17.01 12.75 13.07
CA ASP A 136 -17.36 12.88 14.49
C ASP A 136 -17.09 14.28 15.04
N TRP A 137 -16.15 15.02 14.44
CA TRP A 137 -15.87 16.41 14.77
C TRP A 137 -16.97 17.39 14.31
N VAL A 138 -17.88 16.95 13.42
CA VAL A 138 -19.05 17.73 12.99
C VAL A 138 -20.16 17.54 14.00
N ASN A 139 -20.75 18.63 14.49
CA ASN A 139 -21.78 18.65 15.51
C ASN A 139 -22.78 19.79 15.27
N ALA A 140 -23.79 19.91 16.13
CA ALA A 140 -24.89 20.87 15.95
C ALA A 140 -24.43 22.34 15.81
N SER A 141 -23.29 22.69 16.41
CA SER A 141 -22.77 24.06 16.38
C SER A 141 -22.04 24.43 15.09
N ASN A 142 -21.49 23.46 14.36
CA ASN A 142 -20.63 23.73 13.19
C ASN A 142 -21.20 23.18 11.87
N ILE A 143 -22.17 22.27 11.90
CA ILE A 143 -22.60 21.51 10.71
C ILE A 143 -23.11 22.40 9.57
N HIS A 144 -23.78 23.51 9.88
CA HIS A 144 -24.22 24.46 8.85
C HIS A 144 -23.02 25.08 8.10
N GLY A 145 -21.97 25.50 8.83
CA GLY A 145 -20.73 26.01 8.24
C GLY A 145 -20.00 24.95 7.41
N VAL A 146 -20.02 23.69 7.85
CA VAL A 146 -19.43 22.57 7.10
C VAL A 146 -20.15 22.34 5.77
N TYR A 147 -21.49 22.33 5.75
CA TYR A 147 -22.25 22.25 4.50
C TYR A 147 -21.98 23.44 3.58
N GLN A 148 -21.89 24.65 4.15
CA GLN A 148 -21.66 25.84 3.36
C GLN A 148 -20.28 25.81 2.69
N LEU A 149 -19.22 25.47 3.45
CA LEU A 149 -17.86 25.30 2.90
C LEU A 149 -17.85 24.24 1.80
N PHE A 150 -18.38 23.05 2.09
CA PHE A 150 -18.41 21.94 1.14
C PHE A 150 -19.07 22.34 -0.19
N ILE A 151 -20.28 22.91 -0.12
CA ILE A 151 -21.07 23.22 -1.31
C ILE A 151 -20.46 24.38 -2.09
N HIS A 152 -19.96 25.42 -1.42
CA HIS A 152 -19.32 26.53 -2.11
C HIS A 152 -17.98 26.13 -2.74
N THR A 153 -17.16 25.32 -2.07
CA THR A 153 -15.94 24.78 -2.69
C THR A 153 -16.27 23.94 -3.91
N ALA A 154 -17.29 23.08 -3.84
CA ALA A 154 -17.72 22.27 -4.96
C ALA A 154 -18.25 23.12 -6.13
N GLU A 155 -19.03 24.17 -5.84
CA GLU A 155 -19.59 25.09 -6.82
C GLU A 155 -18.51 25.95 -7.51
N ASN A 156 -17.59 26.51 -6.73
CA ASN A 156 -16.55 27.41 -7.23
C ASN A 156 -15.55 26.71 -8.16
N ASN A 157 -15.32 25.42 -7.97
CA ASN A 157 -14.37 24.63 -8.74
C ASN A 157 -15.03 23.67 -9.73
N LYS A 158 -16.36 23.77 -9.91
CA LYS A 158 -17.18 22.79 -10.65
C LYS A 158 -16.68 22.48 -12.07
N ASP A 159 -16.07 23.47 -12.73
CA ASP A 159 -15.60 23.38 -14.12
C ASP A 159 -14.21 22.74 -14.22
N ASN A 160 -13.51 22.56 -13.09
CA ASN A 160 -12.17 21.96 -13.01
C ASN A 160 -12.19 20.49 -12.59
N TYR A 161 -13.34 20.00 -12.11
CA TYR A 161 -13.46 18.64 -11.61
C TYR A 161 -13.64 17.62 -12.74
N THR A 162 -12.86 16.55 -12.66
CA THR A 162 -13.03 15.34 -13.45
C THR A 162 -14.29 14.59 -13.02
N ARG A 163 -14.68 13.58 -13.78
CA ARG A 163 -15.75 12.67 -13.37
C ARG A 163 -15.41 11.97 -12.06
N GLU A 164 -14.17 11.52 -11.88
CA GLU A 164 -13.70 10.86 -10.67
C GLU A 164 -13.76 11.78 -9.45
N ASP A 165 -13.46 13.08 -9.62
CA ASP A 165 -13.62 14.08 -8.57
C ASP A 165 -15.09 14.25 -8.19
N TRP A 166 -16.01 14.28 -9.17
CA TRP A 166 -17.45 14.32 -8.91
C TRP A 166 -17.95 13.05 -8.20
N ASP A 167 -17.36 11.88 -8.46
CA ASP A 167 -17.67 10.64 -7.76
C ASP A 167 -17.21 10.70 -6.29
N GLU A 168 -16.03 11.24 -6.01
CA GLU A 168 -15.53 11.46 -4.64
C GLU A 168 -16.36 12.52 -3.90
N ILE A 169 -16.69 13.65 -4.55
CA ILE A 169 -17.58 14.68 -3.99
C ILE A 169 -18.93 14.09 -3.60
N LYS A 170 -19.52 13.23 -4.45
CA LYS A 170 -20.78 12.53 -4.13
C LYS A 170 -20.64 11.66 -2.89
N LEU A 171 -19.57 10.87 -2.80
CA LEU A 171 -19.29 10.01 -1.65
C LEU A 171 -19.16 10.83 -0.36
N MET A 172 -18.39 11.92 -0.39
CA MET A 172 -18.21 12.82 0.75
C MET A 172 -19.52 13.50 1.16
N TYR A 173 -20.36 13.89 0.20
CA TYR A 173 -21.67 14.46 0.47
C TYR A 173 -22.60 13.46 1.17
N GLU A 174 -22.62 12.20 0.73
CA GLU A 174 -23.42 11.13 1.35
C GLU A 174 -22.97 10.84 2.79
N ALA A 175 -21.65 10.83 3.04
CA ALA A 175 -21.09 10.66 4.38
C ALA A 175 -21.45 11.84 5.31
N LEU A 176 -21.33 13.08 4.83
CA LEU A 176 -21.77 14.27 5.57
C LEU A 176 -23.28 14.22 5.88
N ASP A 177 -24.11 13.77 4.94
CA ASP A 177 -25.55 13.65 5.14
C ASP A 177 -25.91 12.59 6.18
N SER A 178 -25.16 11.49 6.21
CA SER A 178 -25.28 10.48 7.27
C SER A 178 -24.98 11.08 8.65
N ARG A 179 -23.88 11.84 8.79
CA ARG A 179 -23.57 12.55 10.05
C ARG A 179 -24.64 13.57 10.40
N LYS A 180 -25.19 14.30 9.42
CA LYS A 180 -26.28 15.26 9.64
C LYS A 180 -27.50 14.63 10.30
N ASN A 181 -27.89 13.43 9.90
CA ASN A 181 -29.03 12.73 10.51
C ASN A 181 -28.79 12.39 11.99
N THR A 182 -27.53 12.19 12.38
CA THR A 182 -27.14 12.00 13.78
C THR A 182 -27.16 13.32 14.52
N VAL A 183 -26.54 14.37 13.97
CA VAL A 183 -26.49 15.71 14.56
C VAL A 183 -27.88 16.33 14.72
N GLU A 184 -28.83 16.02 13.85
CA GLU A 184 -30.23 16.44 13.99
C GLU A 184 -30.86 15.90 15.28
N LYS A 185 -30.52 14.67 15.69
CA LYS A 185 -30.96 14.08 16.96
C LYS A 185 -30.19 14.63 18.15
N GLU A 186 -28.98 15.14 17.94
CA GLU A 186 -28.12 15.76 18.96
C GLU A 186 -28.48 17.23 19.26
N GLY A 187 -29.51 17.79 18.60
CA GLY A 187 -30.03 19.14 18.91
C GLY A 187 -29.73 20.21 17.87
N LEU A 188 -29.61 19.85 16.59
CA LEU A 188 -29.52 20.82 15.50
C LEU A 188 -30.67 21.83 15.53
N SER A 189 -30.35 23.12 15.44
CA SER A 189 -31.36 24.17 15.40
C SER A 189 -32.24 24.04 14.15
N LYS A 190 -33.55 24.36 14.28
CA LYS A 190 -34.48 24.36 13.13
C LYS A 190 -34.04 25.34 12.04
N GLU A 191 -33.42 26.45 12.44
CA GLU A 191 -32.92 27.46 11.52
C GLU A 191 -31.78 26.92 10.66
N ASP A 192 -30.76 26.32 11.28
CA ASP A 192 -29.63 25.72 10.58
C ASP A 192 -30.06 24.53 9.73
N ASN A 193 -30.99 23.69 10.24
CA ASN A 193 -31.56 22.59 9.46
C ASN A 193 -32.21 23.08 8.16
N ARG A 194 -32.95 24.20 8.22
CA ARG A 194 -33.55 24.83 7.03
C ARG A 194 -32.51 25.42 6.09
N LYS A 195 -31.46 26.07 6.61
CA LYS A 195 -30.36 26.60 5.79
C LYS A 195 -29.62 25.47 5.07
N ILE A 196 -29.33 24.38 5.76
CA ILE A 196 -28.75 23.16 5.18
C ILE A 196 -29.67 22.59 4.10
N ALA A 197 -30.98 22.49 4.34
CA ALA A 197 -31.92 22.01 3.34
C ALA A 197 -31.91 22.88 2.06
N ALA A 198 -31.83 24.21 2.19
CA ALA A 198 -31.72 25.12 1.06
C ALA A 198 -30.40 24.94 0.29
N LEU A 199 -29.28 24.72 0.99
CA LEU A 199 -28.00 24.41 0.38
C LEU A 199 -28.05 23.08 -0.40
N LYS A 200 -28.57 22.02 0.22
CA LYS A 200 -28.76 20.70 -0.42
C LYS A 200 -29.63 20.79 -1.68
N PHE A 201 -30.70 21.58 -1.63
CA PHE A 201 -31.60 21.77 -2.76
C PHE A 201 -30.91 22.40 -3.97
N LYS A 202 -29.99 23.35 -3.74
CA LYS A 202 -29.16 23.95 -4.82
C LYS A 202 -28.08 22.99 -5.32
N PHE A 203 -27.48 22.22 -4.42
CA PHE A 203 -26.37 21.34 -4.74
C PHE A 203 -26.77 20.11 -5.56
N ALA A 204 -27.89 19.46 -5.23
CA ALA A 204 -28.33 18.23 -5.88
C ALA A 204 -28.44 18.31 -7.43
N PRO A 205 -29.11 19.31 -8.04
CA PRO A 205 -29.18 19.41 -9.51
C PRO A 205 -27.81 19.72 -10.14
N MET A 206 -27.02 20.59 -9.50
CA MET A 206 -25.67 20.93 -9.96
C MET A 206 -24.77 19.69 -10.02
N MET A 207 -24.71 18.90 -8.94
CA MET A 207 -23.92 17.67 -8.87
C MET A 207 -24.29 16.69 -9.99
N LYS A 208 -25.59 16.54 -10.27
CA LYS A 208 -26.07 15.66 -11.34
C LYS A 208 -25.63 16.15 -12.73
N VAL A 209 -25.82 17.43 -13.02
CA VAL A 209 -25.50 18.01 -14.34
C VAL A 209 -24.00 17.98 -14.60
N ASN A 210 -23.19 18.46 -13.64
CA ASN A 210 -21.75 18.60 -13.84
C ASN A 210 -21.04 17.25 -13.95
N ARG A 211 -21.45 16.26 -13.14
CA ARG A 211 -20.93 14.89 -13.25
C ARG A 211 -21.20 14.26 -14.61
N MET A 212 -22.41 14.46 -15.17
CA MET A 212 -22.75 13.98 -16.51
C MET A 212 -21.99 14.74 -17.60
N GLY A 213 -21.80 16.05 -17.43
CA GLY A 213 -21.02 16.90 -18.33
C GLY A 213 -19.56 16.47 -18.41
N ALA A 214 -18.87 16.34 -17.27
CA ALA A 214 -17.47 15.89 -17.20
C ALA A 214 -17.28 14.54 -17.90
N LYS A 215 -18.18 13.58 -17.63
CA LYS A 215 -18.20 12.28 -18.32
C LYS A 215 -18.33 12.40 -19.84
N SER A 216 -19.16 13.32 -20.34
CA SER A 216 -19.35 13.52 -21.78
C SER A 216 -18.10 14.13 -22.42
N GLU A 217 -17.44 15.08 -21.77
CA GLU A 217 -16.24 15.75 -22.29
C GLU A 217 -15.03 14.82 -22.29
N GLU A 218 -14.83 14.01 -21.25
CA GLU A 218 -13.79 12.97 -21.22
C GLU A 218 -13.96 11.96 -22.36
N MET A 219 -15.19 11.52 -22.62
CA MET A 219 -15.48 10.60 -23.72
C MET A 219 -15.25 11.21 -25.11
N LYS A 220 -15.43 12.53 -25.27
CA LYS A 220 -15.09 13.22 -26.53
C LYS A 220 -13.58 13.26 -26.72
N LYS A 221 -12.83 13.70 -25.71
CA LYS A 221 -11.35 13.75 -25.75
C LYS A 221 -10.71 12.39 -26.02
N ALA A 222 -11.29 11.30 -25.51
CA ALA A 222 -10.78 9.95 -25.75
C ALA A 222 -11.03 9.40 -27.18
N LYS A 223 -11.83 10.11 -27.99
CA LYS A 223 -12.15 9.74 -29.38
C LYS A 223 -11.40 10.59 -30.42
N GLU A 224 -10.69 11.62 -29.98
CA GLU A 224 -9.78 12.45 -30.79
C GLU A 224 -8.38 11.84 -30.79
#